data_AF-A0A7X7V9Z9-F1
#
_entry.id   AF-A0A7X7V9Z9-F1
#
_cell.length_a   1.000
_cell.length_b   1.000
_cell.length_c   1.000
_cell.angle_alpha   90.00
_cell.angle_beta   90.00
_cell.angle_gamma   90.00
#
_symmetry.space_group_name_H-M   'P 1'
#
loop_
_entity.id
_entity.type
_entity.pdbx_description
1 polymer ?
#
loop_
_entity_poly.entity_id
_entity_poly.type
_entity_poly.pdbx_seq_one_letter_code
_entity_poly.pdbx_strand_id
1 'polypeptide(L)'
;MTDPASQAAEALNAAVAGIGGSPRHGQQVMCDRISRSLADGAHLLVQAGTGTGKSLGYLVPALVWAMESGQAVLVATATLALQSQLTKKDIPVAVKAVAAVLGREPR
;
A
#
# COMPACT_ATOMS: atom_id res chain seq x y z
N MET A 1 8.43 -12.73 15.15
CA MET A 1 7.19 -12.24 14.52
C MET A 1 7.52 -10.86 13.99
N THR A 2 7.52 -10.68 12.67
CA THR A 2 7.93 -9.42 12.04
C THR A 2 6.82 -8.38 12.24
N ASP A 3 7.18 -7.16 12.63
CA ASP A 3 6.24 -6.05 12.83
C ASP A 3 5.51 -5.69 11.51
N PRO A 4 4.16 -5.51 11.51
CA PRO A 4 3.41 -5.12 10.32
C PRO A 4 3.95 -3.90 9.57
N ALA A 5 4.54 -2.92 10.27
CA ALA A 5 5.16 -1.78 9.61
C ALA A 5 6.41 -2.17 8.80
N SER A 6 7.23 -3.09 9.34
CA SER A 6 8.37 -3.67 8.62
C SER A 6 7.93 -4.49 7.41
N GLN A 7 6.87 -5.28 7.53
CA GLN A 7 6.30 -6.05 6.41
C GLN A 7 5.77 -5.12 5.31
N ALA A 8 5.11 -4.02 5.68
CA ALA A 8 4.63 -3.01 4.73
C ALA A 8 5.76 -2.31 3.99
N ALA A 9 6.87 -1.98 4.67
CA ALA A 9 8.05 -1.40 4.04
C ALA A 9 8.71 -2.37 3.04
N GLU A 10 8.85 -3.64 3.41
CA GLU A 10 9.39 -4.68 2.54
C GLU A 10 8.49 -4.91 1.31
N ALA A 11 7.18 -5.02 1.52
CA ALA A 11 6.21 -5.17 0.44
C ALA A 11 6.18 -3.96 -0.49
N LEU A 12 6.39 -2.75 0.02
CA LEU A 12 6.46 -1.54 -0.81
C LEU A 12 7.69 -1.58 -1.72
N ASN A 13 8.84 -2.00 -1.19
CA ASN A 13 10.05 -2.18 -1.98
C ASN A 13 9.86 -3.23 -3.07
N ALA A 14 9.23 -4.36 -2.73
CA ALA A 14 8.90 -5.41 -3.69
C ALA A 14 7.94 -4.92 -4.79
N ALA A 15 6.92 -4.14 -4.43
CA ALA A 15 5.96 -3.56 -5.39
C ALA A 15 6.63 -2.59 -6.37
N VAL A 16 7.50 -1.72 -5.86
CA VAL A 16 8.25 -0.76 -6.67
C VAL A 16 9.25 -1.46 -7.59
N ALA A 17 9.99 -2.45 -7.09
CA ALA A 17 10.90 -3.25 -7.91
C ALA A 17 10.15 -4.05 -8.99
N GLY A 18 8.98 -4.61 -8.65
CA GLY A 18 8.15 -5.40 -9.56
C GLY A 18 7.62 -4.63 -10.77
N ILE A 19 7.63 -3.30 -10.73
CA ILE A 19 7.26 -2.42 -11.86
C ILE A 19 8.48 -1.77 -12.53
N GLY A 20 9.71 -2.19 -12.20
CA GLY A 20 10.94 -1.58 -12.68
C GLY A 20 11.21 -0.18 -12.14
N GLY A 21 10.58 0.19 -11.02
CA GLY A 21 10.76 1.47 -10.35
C GLY A 21 11.93 1.46 -9.37
N SER A 22 12.22 2.64 -8.81
CA SER A 22 13.17 2.82 -7.72
C SER A 22 12.47 3.37 -6.48
N PRO A 23 12.94 3.02 -5.25
CA PRO A 23 12.36 3.52 -4.01
C PRO A 23 12.31 5.05 -3.96
N ARG A 24 11.19 5.60 -3.47
CA ARG A 24 11.02 7.05 -3.28
C ARG A 24 10.74 7.36 -1.83
N HIS A 25 11.49 8.33 -1.28
CA HIS A 25 11.34 8.76 0.12
C HIS A 25 9.88 9.10 0.48
N GLY A 26 9.16 9.82 -0.38
CA GLY A 26 7.76 10.16 -0.13
C GLY A 26 6.82 8.95 -0.01
N GLN A 27 7.08 7.86 -0.76
CA GLN A 27 6.29 6.62 -0.63
C GLN A 27 6.61 5.89 0.68
N GLN A 28 7.88 5.87 1.08
CA GLN A 28 8.32 5.25 2.34
C GLN A 28 7.71 5.97 3.55
N VAL A 29 7.76 7.31 3.55
CA VAL A 29 7.14 8.13 4.59
C VAL A 29 5.62 7.94 4.60
N MET A 30 4.97 7.93 3.44
CA MET A 30 3.53 7.67 3.36
C MET A 30 3.17 6.28 3.92
N CYS A 31 3.95 5.25 3.58
CA CYS A 31 3.73 3.89 4.04
C CYS A 31 3.80 3.79 5.57
N ASP A 32 4.89 4.28 6.15
CA ASP A 32 5.10 4.31 7.61
C ASP A 32 3.99 5.07 8.34
N ARG A 33 3.61 6.26 7.83
CA ARG A 33 2.55 7.08 8.46
C ARG A 33 1.18 6.40 8.39
N ILE A 34 0.86 5.75 7.28
CA ILE A 34 -0.40 5.02 7.12
C ILE A 34 -0.44 3.79 8.03
N SER A 35 0.64 3.01 8.10
CA SER A 35 0.73 1.85 9.00
C SER A 35 0.49 2.26 10.45
N ARG A 36 1.09 3.36 10.92
CA ARG A 36 0.86 3.89 12.27
C ARG A 36 -0.57 4.38 12.46
N SER A 37 -1.10 5.16 11.52
CA SER A 37 -2.47 5.68 11.58
C SER A 37 -3.52 4.56 11.68
N LEU A 38 -3.32 3.47 10.94
CA LEU A 38 -4.20 2.30 10.97
C LEU A 38 -4.08 1.52 12.30
N ALA A 39 -2.87 1.41 12.86
CA ALA A 39 -2.66 0.78 14.17
C ALA A 39 -3.28 1.60 15.32
N ASP A 40 -3.16 2.92 15.26
CA ASP A 40 -3.64 3.84 16.29
C ASP A 40 -5.14 4.18 16.15
N GLY A 41 -5.78 3.79 15.04
CA GLY A 41 -7.15 4.19 14.71
C GLY A 41 -7.31 5.70 14.46
N ALA A 42 -6.22 6.38 14.11
CA ALA A 42 -6.18 7.82 13.91
C ALA A 42 -6.50 8.21 12.46
N HIS A 43 -6.90 9.47 12.25
CA HIS A 43 -7.00 10.07 10.92
C HIS A 43 -5.66 10.66 10.47
N LEU A 44 -5.32 10.45 9.20
CA LEU A 44 -4.11 10.97 8.58
C LEU A 44 -4.45 11.73 7.29
N LEU A 45 -3.90 12.93 7.14
CA LEU A 45 -3.91 13.69 5.91
C LEU A 45 -2.53 13.64 5.26
N VAL A 46 -2.46 13.21 4.01
CA VAL A 46 -1.21 13.17 3.23
C VAL A 46 -1.38 13.94 1.93
N GLN A 47 -0.47 14.88 1.67
CA GLN A 47 -0.36 15.54 0.37
C GLN A 47 0.70 14.84 -0.48
N ALA A 48 0.33 14.41 -1.68
CA ALA A 48 1.25 13.82 -2.64
C ALA A 48 0.96 14.31 -4.07
N GLY A 49 2.01 14.79 -4.74
CA GLY A 49 1.93 15.27 -6.12
C GLY A 49 1.42 14.22 -7.10
N THR A 50 1.01 14.66 -8.29
CA THR A 50 0.67 13.77 -9.42
C THR A 50 1.93 13.02 -9.89
N GLY A 51 1.77 11.82 -10.45
CA GLY A 51 2.89 11.00 -10.96
C GLY A 51 3.84 10.40 -9.91
N THR A 52 3.69 10.71 -8.62
CA THR A 52 4.59 10.26 -7.54
C THR A 52 4.51 8.77 -7.20
N GLY A 53 3.55 8.03 -7.76
CA GLY A 53 3.30 6.62 -7.42
C GLY A 53 2.62 6.45 -6.07
N LYS A 54 1.84 7.43 -5.63
CA LYS A 54 1.12 7.42 -4.33
C LYS A 54 0.22 6.21 -4.10
N SER A 55 -0.30 5.58 -5.16
CA SER A 55 -1.18 4.42 -5.03
C SER A 55 -0.51 3.27 -4.29
N LEU A 56 0.73 2.91 -4.65
CA LEU A 56 1.46 1.88 -3.88
C LEU A 56 1.74 2.31 -2.44
N GLY A 57 1.99 3.61 -2.22
CA GLY A 57 2.25 4.16 -0.89
C GLY A 57 1.09 4.02 0.10
N TYR A 58 -0.17 3.98 -0.38
CA TYR A 58 -1.34 3.72 0.47
C TYR A 58 -1.91 2.31 0.36
N LEU A 59 -1.80 1.65 -0.80
CA LEU A 59 -2.37 0.32 -1.01
C LEU A 59 -1.60 -0.75 -0.24
N VAL A 60 -0.27 -0.70 -0.27
CA VAL A 60 0.59 -1.70 0.36
C VAL A 60 0.39 -1.75 1.89
N PRO A 61 0.56 -0.65 2.65
CA PRO A 61 0.37 -0.70 4.10
C PRO A 61 -1.08 -1.05 4.47
N ALA A 62 -2.06 -0.62 3.68
CA ALA A 62 -3.46 -0.93 3.95
C ALA A 62 -3.78 -2.41 3.72
N LEU A 63 -3.22 -3.05 2.69
CA LEU A 63 -3.36 -4.49 2.44
C LEU A 63 -2.68 -5.32 3.53
N VAL A 64 -1.46 -4.96 3.94
CA VAL A 64 -0.78 -5.64 5.05
C VAL A 64 -1.62 -5.54 6.31
N TRP A 65 -2.09 -4.34 6.66
CA TRP A 65 -2.95 -4.14 7.81
C TRP A 65 -4.27 -4.94 7.71
N ALA A 66 -4.92 -4.96 6.55
CA ALA A 66 -6.15 -5.72 6.33
C ALA A 66 -5.95 -7.22 6.56
N MET A 67 -4.84 -7.78 6.09
CA MET A 67 -4.53 -9.20 6.21
C MET A 67 -4.15 -9.63 7.63
N GLU A 68 -3.46 -8.76 8.37
CA GLU A 68 -3.07 -9.03 9.76
C GLU A 68 -4.22 -8.79 10.75
N SER A 69 -5.07 -7.77 10.49
CA SER A 69 -6.25 -7.47 11.33
C SER A 69 -7.47 -8.33 11.00
N GLY A 70 -7.54 -8.92 9.80
CA GLY A 70 -8.74 -9.59 9.29
C GLY A 70 -9.88 -8.62 8.94
N GLN A 71 -9.58 -7.33 8.76
CA GLN A 71 -10.56 -6.29 8.44
C GLN A 71 -10.52 -5.87 6.96
N ALA A 72 -11.62 -5.33 6.46
CA ALA A 72 -11.70 -4.82 5.10
C ALA A 72 -11.22 -3.35 5.00
N VAL A 73 -10.65 -2.99 3.84
CA VAL A 73 -10.24 -1.62 3.50
C VAL A 73 -11.06 -1.12 2.32
N LEU A 74 -11.62 0.09 2.44
CA LEU A 74 -12.31 0.79 1.35
C LEU A 74 -11.42 1.91 0.80
N VAL A 75 -11.16 1.88 -0.51
CA VAL A 75 -10.46 2.97 -1.22
C VAL A 75 -11.47 3.75 -2.05
N ALA A 76 -11.74 5.00 -1.66
CA ALA A 76 -12.59 5.92 -2.42
C ALA A 76 -11.74 6.84 -3.33
N THR A 77 -12.18 7.04 -4.58
CA THR A 77 -11.49 7.90 -5.55
C THR A 77 -12.47 8.62 -6.47
N ALA A 78 -12.03 9.72 -7.09
CA ALA A 78 -12.91 10.72 -7.68
C ALA A 78 -13.57 10.33 -9.02
N THR A 79 -12.95 9.47 -9.84
CA THR A 79 -13.44 9.18 -11.20
C THR A 79 -13.32 7.72 -11.58
N LEU A 80 -14.15 7.26 -12.53
CA LEU A 80 -14.08 5.91 -13.09
C LEU A 80 -12.72 5.61 -13.73
N ALA A 81 -12.05 6.61 -14.32
CA ALA A 81 -10.71 6.44 -14.86
C ALA A 81 -9.69 6.12 -13.76
N LEU A 82 -9.75 6.83 -12.63
CA LEU A 82 -8.90 6.56 -11.47
C LEU A 82 -9.22 5.19 -10.86
N GLN A 83 -10.50 4.81 -10.76
CA GLN A 83 -10.91 3.48 -10.31
C GLN A 83 -10.34 2.39 -11.23
N SER A 84 -10.46 2.57 -12.55
CA SER A 84 -9.91 1.62 -13.53
C SER A 84 -8.38 1.53 -13.45
N GLN A 85 -7.68 2.61 -13.13
CA GLN A 85 -6.23 2.57 -12.92
C GLN A 85 -5.88 1.73 -11.68
N LEU A 86 -6.60 1.91 -10.58
CA LEU A 86 -6.38 1.14 -9.36
C LEU A 86 -6.65 -0.35 -9.61
N THR A 87 -7.80 -0.70 -10.18
CA THR A 87 -8.21 -2.10 -10.33
C THR A 87 -7.37 -2.86 -11.36
N LYS A 88 -6.97 -2.23 -12.47
CA LYS A 88 -6.25 -2.93 -13.55
C LYS A 88 -4.73 -2.93 -13.38
N LYS A 89 -4.18 -2.02 -12.56
CA LYS A 89 -2.73 -1.84 -12.44
C LYS A 89 -2.25 -1.83 -11.01
N ASP A 90 -2.68 -0.85 -10.22
CA ASP A 90 -2.01 -0.57 -8.94
C ASP A 90 -2.34 -1.63 -7.87
N ILE A 91 -3.59 -2.10 -7.80
CA ILE A 91 -4.03 -3.16 -6.88
C ILE A 91 -3.36 -4.50 -7.22
N PRO A 92 -3.36 -5.01 -8.47
CA PRO A 92 -2.66 -6.25 -8.81
C PRO A 92 -1.17 -6.24 -8.43
N VAL A 93 -0.49 -5.11 -8.63
CA VAL A 93 0.92 -4.95 -8.23
C VAL A 93 1.07 -5.03 -6.72
N ALA A 94 0.23 -4.31 -5.96
CA ALA A 94 0.29 -4.32 -4.50
C ALA A 94 -0.03 -5.71 -3.93
N VAL A 95 -1.05 -6.39 -4.44
CA VAL A 95 -1.43 -7.76 -4.04
C VAL A 95 -0.27 -8.73 -4.24
N LYS A 96 0.35 -8.73 -5.43
CA LYS A 96 1.48 -9.62 -5.73
C LYS A 96 2.66 -9.38 -4.78
N ALA A 97 2.98 -8.11 -4.52
CA ALA A 97 4.09 -7.75 -3.65
C ALA A 97 3.83 -8.13 -2.18
N VAL A 98 2.63 -7.86 -1.67
CA VAL A 98 2.21 -8.23 -0.32
C VAL A 98 2.20 -9.75 -0.16
N ALA A 99 1.67 -10.49 -1.13
CA ALA A 99 1.65 -11.95 -1.10
C ALA A 99 3.05 -12.57 -1.08
N ALA A 100 4.01 -11.98 -1.81
CA ALA A 100 5.39 -12.42 -1.80
C ALA A 100 6.07 -12.26 -0.43
N VAL A 101 5.74 -11.19 0.32
CA VAL A 101 6.31 -10.92 1.65
C VAL A 101 5.60 -11.70 2.76
N LEU A 102 4.28 -11.78 2.70
CA LEU A 102 3.48 -12.43 3.75
C LEU A 102 3.34 -13.95 3.53
N GLY A 103 3.74 -14.47 2.36
CA GLY A 103 3.64 -15.89 2.02
C GLY A 103 2.22 -16.41 1.82
N ARG A 104 1.22 -15.53 1.68
CA ARG A 104 -0.19 -15.86 1.47
C ARG A 104 -0.89 -14.77 0.67
N GLU A 105 -1.90 -15.12 -0.11
CA GLU A 105 -2.68 -14.15 -0.88
C GLU A 105 -3.73 -13.42 0.00
N PRO A 106 -3.99 -12.12 -0.26
CA PRO A 106 -5.15 -11.42 0.27
C PRO A 106 -6.44 -12.11 -0.20
N ARG A 107 -7.40 -12.32 0.70
CA ARG A 107 -8.72 -12.89 0.39
C ARG A 107 -9.79 -11.81 0.27
#